data_AF-A0A1J3JD87-F1
#
_entry.id   AF-A0A1J3JD87-F1
#
_cell.length_a   1.000
_cell.length_b   1.000
_cell.length_c   1.000
_cell.angle_alpha   90.00
_cell.angle_beta   90.00
_cell.angle_gamma   90.00
#
_symmetry.space_group_name_H-M   'P 1'
#
loop_
_entity.id
_entity.type
_entity.pdbx_description
1 polymer ?
#
loop_
_entity_poly.entity_id
_entity_poly.type
_entity_poly.pdbx_seq_one_letter_code
_entity_poly.pdbx_strand_id
1 'polypeptide(L)'
;MRKNNLIPFFDCAYQGFATGDLAKDAWAVRYFVSEGFQLFASQSFAKNMGLYGERVGALHVVLPTKDSAERVVSQIKVIIRGIYSSPSRYGATIAATILNSPQLYAEWETELRDVVAARIKEVRTLLRT
;
A
#
# COMPACT_ATOMS: atom_id res chain seq x y z
N MET A 1 12.64 -15.43 9.56
CA MET A 1 11.66 -15.81 8.53
C MET A 1 12.06 -17.09 7.81
N ARG A 2 13.18 -17.16 7.06
CA ARG A 2 13.60 -18.38 6.33
C ARG A 2 13.82 -19.62 7.19
N LYS A 3 14.61 -19.50 8.27
CA LYS A 3 14.90 -20.62 9.19
C LYS A 3 13.64 -21.33 9.70
N ASN A 4 12.54 -20.58 9.82
CA ASN A 4 11.28 -21.06 10.38
C ASN A 4 10.19 -21.25 9.30
N ASN A 5 10.53 -21.19 7.99
CA ASN A 5 9.58 -21.30 6.88
C ASN A 5 8.33 -20.41 7.00
N LEU A 6 8.51 -19.18 7.49
CA LEU A 6 7.40 -18.24 7.69
C LEU A 6 7.05 -17.51 6.40
N ILE A 7 5.76 -17.27 6.18
CA ILE A 7 5.24 -16.42 5.10
C ILE A 7 5.01 -15.01 5.66
N PRO A 8 5.75 -13.99 5.19
CA PRO A 8 5.54 -12.61 5.62
C PRO A 8 4.17 -12.08 5.17
N PHE A 9 3.52 -11.35 6.07
CA PHE A 9 2.37 -10.52 5.75
C PHE A 9 2.69 -9.08 6.17
N PHE A 10 2.77 -8.18 5.19
CA PHE A 10 2.99 -6.76 5.43
C PHE A 10 1.68 -5.99 5.51
N ASP A 11 1.53 -5.14 6.52
CA ASP A 11 0.47 -4.14 6.60
C ASP A 11 1.05 -2.75 6.25
N CYS A 12 0.71 -2.26 5.07
CA CYS A 12 1.26 -1.06 4.43
C CYS A 12 0.21 0.06 4.38
N ALA A 13 -0.17 0.60 5.53
CA ALA A 13 -1.18 1.67 5.63
C ALA A 13 -0.64 3.11 5.56
N TYR A 14 0.69 3.29 5.67
CA TYR A 14 1.34 4.60 5.88
C TYR A 14 2.48 4.88 4.90
N GLN A 15 2.43 4.32 3.69
CA GLN A 15 3.49 4.55 2.70
C GLN A 15 3.58 6.04 2.35
N GLY A 16 4.78 6.60 2.57
CA GLY A 16 5.14 8.01 2.42
C GLY A 16 4.71 8.92 3.59
N PHE A 17 3.97 8.40 4.57
CA PHE A 17 3.68 9.13 5.82
C PHE A 17 4.85 9.08 6.82
N ALA A 18 5.64 8.00 6.81
CA ALA A 18 6.66 7.78 7.82
C ALA A 18 7.90 8.63 7.53
N THR A 19 8.42 8.55 6.30
CA THR A 19 9.61 9.31 5.90
C THR A 19 9.30 10.52 5.02
N GLY A 20 8.14 10.57 4.35
CA GLY A 20 7.88 11.50 3.24
C GLY A 20 8.37 10.97 1.89
N ASP A 21 8.87 9.73 1.85
CA ASP A 21 9.43 9.09 0.66
C ASP A 21 8.79 7.71 0.48
N LEU A 22 8.06 7.55 -0.63
CA LEU A 22 7.31 6.33 -0.94
C LEU A 22 8.23 5.11 -1.11
N ALA A 23 9.45 5.30 -1.62
CA ALA A 23 10.39 4.22 -1.88
C ALA A 23 11.07 3.76 -0.58
N LYS A 24 11.46 4.69 0.30
CA LYS A 24 12.00 4.37 1.63
C LYS A 24 10.97 3.65 2.48
N ASP A 25 9.71 4.10 2.46
CA ASP A 25 8.65 3.49 3.26
C ASP A 25 8.26 2.09 2.74
N ALA A 26 8.48 1.80 1.45
CA ALA A 26 8.29 0.46 0.87
C ALA A 26 9.54 -0.43 0.88
N TRP A 27 10.67 0.06 1.43
CA TRP A 27 11.96 -0.64 1.33
C TRP A 27 11.90 -2.06 1.88
N ALA A 28 11.29 -2.27 3.06
CA ALA A 28 11.22 -3.58 3.69
C ALA A 28 10.47 -4.61 2.83
N VAL A 29 9.34 -4.22 2.23
CA VAL A 29 8.57 -5.08 1.32
C VAL A 29 9.44 -5.44 0.11
N ARG A 30 10.05 -4.43 -0.53
CA ARG A 30 10.90 -4.61 -1.72
C ARG A 30 12.11 -5.49 -1.42
N TYR A 31 12.74 -5.32 -0.27
CA TYR A 31 13.86 -6.15 0.18
C TYR A 31 13.44 -7.61 0.34
N PHE A 32 12.29 -7.89 0.95
CA PHE A 32 11.79 -9.26 1.06
C PHE A 32 11.47 -9.87 -0.31
N VAL A 33 10.90 -9.08 -1.23
CA VAL A 33 10.70 -9.55 -2.61
C VAL A 33 12.03 -9.82 -3.31
N SER A 34 13.04 -8.95 -3.18
CA SER A 34 14.35 -9.15 -3.82
C SER A 34 15.10 -10.36 -3.28
N GLU A 35 14.85 -10.69 -2.01
CA GLU A 35 15.34 -11.91 -1.39
C GLU A 35 14.59 -13.16 -1.93
N GLY A 36 13.49 -13.02 -2.67
CA GLY A 36 12.73 -14.14 -3.23
C GLY A 36 11.71 -14.73 -2.25
N PHE A 37 11.21 -13.94 -1.30
CA PHE A 37 10.08 -14.35 -0.48
C PHE A 37 8.78 -14.33 -1.28
N GLN A 38 7.97 -15.37 -1.09
CA GLN A 38 6.54 -15.29 -1.32
C GLN A 38 5.90 -14.59 -0.12
N LEU A 39 5.05 -13.60 -0.36
CA LEU A 39 4.50 -12.77 0.71
C LEU A 39 3.14 -12.19 0.36
N PHE A 40 2.47 -11.68 1.39
CA PHE A 40 1.28 -10.83 1.27
C PHE A 40 1.62 -9.39 1.64
N ALA A 41 0.96 -8.43 1.01
CA ALA A 41 0.94 -7.05 1.46
C ALA A 41 -0.48 -6.47 1.35
N SER A 42 -1.03 -6.01 2.48
CA SER A 42 -2.24 -5.17 2.48
C SER A 42 -1.80 -3.71 2.35
N GLN A 43 -2.40 -2.98 1.42
CA GLN A 43 -2.12 -1.56 1.20
C GLN A 43 -3.39 -0.75 1.43
N SER A 44 -3.28 0.34 2.18
CA SER A 44 -4.39 1.26 2.41
C SER A 44 -4.12 2.61 1.75
N PHE A 45 -5.15 3.17 1.10
CA PHE A 45 -5.12 4.55 0.59
C PHE A 45 -5.82 5.57 1.50
N ALA A 46 -6.28 5.13 2.67
CA ALA A 46 -7.04 5.98 3.57
C ALA A 46 -6.22 7.17 4.11
N LYS A 47 -4.93 6.96 4.35
CA LYS A 47 -4.05 7.96 4.99
C LYS A 47 -3.29 8.73 3.92
N ASN A 48 -2.54 8.01 3.08
CA ASN A 48 -1.70 8.61 2.06
C ASN A 48 -2.45 9.44 1.01
N MET A 49 -3.71 9.14 0.73
CA MET A 49 -4.55 9.93 -0.19
C MET A 49 -5.75 10.60 0.51
N GLY A 50 -5.83 10.54 1.84
CA GLY A 50 -6.98 11.09 2.58
C GLY A 50 -8.33 10.40 2.32
N LEU A 51 -8.34 9.24 1.67
CA LEU A 51 -9.55 8.50 1.27
C LEU A 51 -10.15 7.67 2.42
N TYR A 52 -10.26 8.26 3.62
CA TYR A 52 -10.65 7.55 4.84
C TYR A 52 -12.01 6.86 4.72
N GLY A 53 -13.04 7.60 4.28
CA GLY A 53 -14.41 7.12 4.15
C GLY A 53 -14.65 6.24 2.93
N GLU A 54 -13.79 6.33 1.91
CA GLU A 54 -13.95 5.63 0.64
C GLU A 54 -13.55 4.15 0.68
N ARG A 55 -12.84 3.76 1.75
CA ARG A 55 -12.45 2.38 2.05
C ARG A 55 -11.62 1.73 0.93
N VAL A 56 -10.71 2.51 0.35
CA VAL A 56 -9.86 2.07 -0.77
C VAL A 56 -8.57 1.42 -0.26
N GLY A 57 -8.25 0.26 -0.82
CA GLY A 57 -7.03 -0.48 -0.56
C GLY A 57 -6.80 -1.59 -1.59
N ALA A 58 -5.69 -2.30 -1.43
CA ALA A 58 -5.33 -3.42 -2.29
C ALA A 58 -4.72 -4.57 -1.46
N LEU A 59 -4.94 -5.79 -1.91
CA LEU A 59 -4.22 -6.97 -1.44
C LEU A 59 -3.26 -7.41 -2.55
N HIS A 60 -1.98 -7.47 -2.21
CA HIS A 60 -0.92 -7.97 -3.08
C HIS A 60 -0.48 -9.35 -2.61
N VAL A 61 -0.28 -10.27 -3.54
CA VAL A 61 0.30 -11.60 -3.28
C VAL A 61 1.47 -11.81 -4.23
N VAL A 62 2.67 -11.98 -3.68
CA VAL A 62 3.90 -12.20 -4.45
C VAL A 62 4.15 -13.70 -4.52
N LEU A 63 4.20 -14.23 -5.75
CA LEU A 63 4.34 -15.65 -6.03
C LEU A 63 5.39 -15.89 -7.11
N PRO A 64 5.98 -17.10 -7.21
CA PRO A 64 7.12 -17.35 -8.08
C PRO A 64 6.78 -17.32 -9.58
N THR A 65 5.52 -17.59 -9.95
CA THR A 65 5.10 -17.70 -11.36
C THR A 65 3.77 -17.04 -11.63
N LYS A 66 3.57 -16.61 -12.89
CA LYS A 66 2.29 -16.07 -13.37
C LYS A 66 1.13 -17.06 -13.20
N ASP A 67 1.33 -18.34 -13.50
CA ASP A 67 0.32 -19.39 -13.32
C ASP A 67 -0.18 -19.46 -11.87
N SER A 68 0.75 -19.50 -10.91
CA SER A 68 0.39 -19.53 -9.49
C SER A 68 -0.38 -18.28 -9.06
N ALA A 69 -0.02 -17.11 -9.59
CA ALA A 69 -0.73 -15.86 -9.33
C ALA A 69 -2.16 -15.86 -9.90
N GLU A 70 -2.36 -16.32 -11.13
CA GLU A 70 -3.69 -16.40 -11.74
C GLU A 70 -4.62 -17.35 -10.97
N ARG A 71 -4.09 -18.50 -10.52
CA ARG A 71 -4.81 -19.46 -9.68
C ARG A 71 -5.21 -18.83 -8.35
N VAL A 72 -4.30 -18.13 -7.67
CA VAL A 72 -4.60 -17.46 -6.39
C VAL A 72 -5.63 -16.34 -6.57
N VAL A 73 -5.50 -15.53 -7.63
CA VAL A 73 -6.50 -14.49 -7.97
C VAL A 73 -7.88 -15.09 -8.19
N SER A 74 -8.00 -16.27 -8.82
CA SER A 74 -9.28 -16.95 -9.01
C SER A 74 -9.96 -17.28 -7.68
N GLN A 75 -9.20 -17.78 -6.69
CA GLN A 75 -9.73 -18.15 -5.38
C GLN A 75 -10.09 -16.92 -4.54
N ILE A 76 -9.29 -15.86 -4.61
CA ILE A 76 -9.59 -14.59 -3.95
C ILE A 76 -10.91 -14.01 -4.49
N LYS A 77 -11.17 -14.10 -5.80
CA LYS A 77 -12.45 -13.65 -6.39
C LYS A 77 -13.65 -14.43 -5.84
N VAL A 78 -13.52 -15.76 -5.68
CA VAL A 78 -14.58 -16.60 -5.09
C VAL A 78 -14.87 -16.15 -3.65
N ILE A 79 -13.82 -15.93 -2.84
CA ILE A 79 -13.94 -15.45 -1.46
C ILE A 79 -14.63 -14.08 -1.43
N ILE A 80 -14.15 -13.10 -2.21
CA ILE A 80 -14.73 -11.76 -2.28
C ILE A 80 -16.22 -11.80 -2.68
N ARG A 81 -16.57 -12.65 -3.65
CA ARG A 81 -17.94 -12.81 -4.11
C ARG A 81 -18.89 -13.23 -2.98
N GLY A 82 -18.40 -14.09 -2.08
CA GLY A 82 -19.14 -14.56 -0.91
C GLY A 82 -19.21 -13.57 0.26
N ILE A 83 -18.32 -12.58 0.33
CA ILE A 83 -18.30 -11.59 1.43
C ILE A 83 -19.09 -10.34 1.07
N TYR A 84 -18.77 -9.69 -0.06
CA TYR A 84 -19.35 -8.39 -0.43
C TYR A 84 -19.57 -8.21 -1.93
N SER A 85 -19.55 -9.30 -2.70
CA SER A 85 -19.73 -9.33 -4.16
C SER A 85 -18.58 -8.70 -4.95
N SER A 86 -18.39 -7.38 -4.88
CA SER A 86 -17.38 -6.62 -5.62
C SER A 86 -17.02 -5.31 -4.90
N PRO A 87 -15.78 -4.80 -5.03
CA PRO A 87 -15.33 -3.63 -4.27
C PRO A 87 -15.99 -2.32 -4.74
N SER A 88 -15.95 -1.29 -3.89
CA SER A 88 -16.43 0.06 -4.23
C SER A 88 -15.60 0.67 -5.36
N ARG A 89 -16.28 1.27 -6.34
CA ARG A 89 -15.62 1.83 -7.53
C ARG A 89 -15.08 3.24 -7.30
N TYR A 90 -15.84 4.09 -6.60
CA TYR A 90 -15.62 5.54 -6.61
C TYR A 90 -14.23 5.93 -6.09
N GLY A 91 -13.87 5.56 -4.86
CA GLY A 91 -12.54 5.84 -4.34
C GLY A 91 -11.40 5.15 -5.11
N ALA A 92 -11.64 3.97 -5.68
CA ALA A 92 -10.66 3.30 -6.55
C ALA A 92 -10.40 4.11 -7.83
N THR A 93 -11.44 4.72 -8.40
CA THR A 93 -11.30 5.65 -9.53
C THR A 93 -10.48 6.87 -9.15
N ILE A 94 -10.72 7.49 -7.99
CA ILE A 94 -9.93 8.65 -7.52
C ILE A 94 -8.45 8.28 -7.41
N ALA A 95 -8.14 7.19 -6.69
CA ALA A 95 -6.77 6.71 -6.55
C ALA A 95 -6.13 6.41 -7.92
N ALA A 96 -6.86 5.76 -8.82
CA ALA A 96 -6.38 5.48 -10.17
C ALA A 96 -6.14 6.75 -10.99
N THR A 97 -7.01 7.77 -10.89
CA THR A 97 -6.83 9.05 -11.60
C THR A 97 -5.55 9.76 -11.15
N ILE A 98 -5.28 9.82 -9.84
CA ILE A 98 -4.07 10.41 -9.29
C ILE A 98 -2.84 9.61 -9.74
N LEU A 99 -2.85 8.29 -9.55
CA LEU A 99 -1.69 7.43 -9.82
C LEU A 99 -1.32 7.33 -11.31
N ASN A 100 -2.29 7.49 -12.22
CA ASN A 100 -2.05 7.38 -13.66
C ASN A 100 -1.82 8.72 -14.36
N SER A 101 -1.96 9.84 -13.67
CA SER A 101 -1.63 11.17 -14.20
C SER A 101 -0.28 11.63 -13.65
N PRO A 102 0.75 11.83 -14.49
CA PRO A 102 2.06 12.30 -14.02
C PRO A 102 1.99 13.62 -13.24
N GLN A 103 1.11 14.53 -13.65
CA GLN A 103 0.91 15.82 -13.00
C GLN A 103 0.29 15.65 -11.61
N LEU A 104 -0.83 14.91 -11.51
CA LEU A 104 -1.50 14.68 -10.23
C LEU A 104 -0.65 13.82 -9.28
N TYR A 105 0.10 12.85 -9.81
CA TYR A 105 1.05 12.06 -9.02
C TYR A 105 2.13 12.94 -8.38
N ALA A 106 2.73 13.86 -9.16
CA ALA A 106 3.78 14.74 -8.66
C ALA A 106 3.26 15.73 -7.61
N GLU A 107 2.05 16.24 -7.81
CA GLU A 107 1.34 17.07 -6.83
C GLU A 107 1.09 16.31 -5.53
N TRP A 108 0.46 15.13 -5.63
CA TRP A 108 0.20 14.25 -4.49
C TRP A 108 1.47 13.86 -3.72
N GLU A 109 2.55 13.49 -4.41
CA GLU A 109 3.82 13.15 -3.78
C GLU A 109 4.43 14.35 -3.03
N THR A 110 4.27 15.56 -3.57
CA THR A 110 4.70 16.81 -2.93
C THR A 110 3.89 17.10 -1.68
N GLU A 111 2.55 17.00 -1.74
CA GLU A 111 1.67 17.16 -0.58
C GLU A 111 2.01 16.17 0.55
N LEU A 112 2.21 14.90 0.18
CA LEU A 112 2.57 13.83 1.11
C LEU A 112 3.88 14.12 1.86
N ARG A 113 4.91 14.56 1.13
CA ARG A 113 6.22 14.86 1.68
C ARG A 113 6.21 16.14 2.52
N ASP A 114 5.71 17.22 1.95
CA ASP A 114 5.94 18.58 2.45
C ASP A 114 4.85 19.02 3.43
N VAL A 115 3.61 18.56 3.25
CA VAL A 115 2.49 18.91 4.14
C VAL A 115 2.31 17.87 5.23
N VAL A 116 2.30 16.58 4.88
CA VAL A 116 1.98 15.54 5.86
C VAL A 116 3.21 15.12 6.67
N ALA A 117 4.23 14.56 6.01
CA ALA A 117 5.36 13.96 6.71
C ALA A 117 6.22 15.01 7.44
N ALA A 118 6.51 16.15 6.80
CA ALA A 118 7.27 17.23 7.41
C ALA A 118 6.56 17.80 8.65
N ARG A 119 5.25 18.08 8.55
CA ARG A 119 4.47 18.61 9.68
C ARG A 119 4.42 17.66 10.87
N ILE A 120 4.24 16.36 10.64
CA ILE A 120 4.23 15.36 11.72
C ILE A 120 5.59 15.32 12.44
N LYS A 121 6.69 15.39 11.70
CA LYS A 121 8.05 15.42 12.28
C LYS A 121 8.30 16.70 13.08
N GLU A 122 7.84 17.83 12.57
CA GLU A 122 7.91 19.12 13.26
C GLU A 122 7.17 19.06 14.61
N VAL A 123 5.89 18.63 14.61
CA VAL A 123 5.10 18.51 15.85
C VAL A 123 5.75 17.58 16.86
N ARG A 124 6.32 16.45 16.41
CA ARG A 124 7.06 15.52 17.29
C ARG A 124 8.29 16.17 17.93
N THR A 125 8.93 17.09 17.21
CA THR A 125 10.10 17.82 17.71
C THR A 125 9.67 18.87 18.73
N LEU A 126 8.63 19.64 18.41
CA LEU A 126 8.07 20.68 19.29
C LEU A 126 7.53 20.13 20.61
N LEU A 127 6.99 18.91 20.64
CA LEU A 127 6.49 18.31 21.89
C LEU A 127 7.62 17.86 22.84
N ARG A 128 8.84 17.69 22.33
CA ARG A 128 10.00 17.25 23.12
C ARG A 128 10.79 18.39 23.74
N THR A 129 10.51 19.62 23.32
CA THR A 129 11.03 20.87 23.89
C THR A 129 10.03 21.42 24.89
#